data_AF-A0A517YY27-F1
#
_entry.id   AF-A0A517YY27-F1
#
_cell.length_a   1.000
_cell.length_b   1.000
_cell.length_c   1.000
_cell.angle_alpha   90.00
_cell.angle_beta   90.00
_cell.angle_gamma   90.00
#
_symmetry.space_group_name_H-M   'P 1'
#
loop_
_entity.id
_entity.type
_entity.pdbx_description
1 polymer ?
#
loop_
_entity_poly.entity_id
_entity_poly.type
_entity_poly.pdbx_seq_one_letter_code
_entity_poly.pdbx_strand_id
1 'polypeptide(L)'
;MKSKLFTSLFVAAAAFSATTAYAMDFDAFVIRNANGTGDVPAITENATGDGAKCETPLGGQKVGYGTSHFDGQTFGSIGSVSFDWVAQPGETVAPSIIPYVNVWVTDGAGNYAVISTENDYRGSDWSTWSQFKVFETDMDNAGDLDWLLGGNAANRSSQYLQKSDGLGGWVNVTGADLAGLIIADPGTYPAPIGTGAPKNGTGFNIIWGDTATNYAGIYEYENLVVTEVPEPASLALLGLGGLALLRRRHA
;
A
#
# COMPACT_ATOMS: atom_id res chain seq x y z
N MET A 1 -10.07 -49.49 19.51
CA MET A 1 -10.71 -48.23 19.04
C MET A 1 -9.84 -46.98 19.28
N LYS A 2 -8.55 -46.97 18.92
CA LYS A 2 -7.63 -45.83 19.17
C LYS A 2 -7.07 -45.16 17.89
N SER A 3 -7.35 -45.70 16.69
CA SER A 3 -6.73 -45.23 15.44
C SER A 3 -7.52 -44.17 14.66
N LYS A 4 -8.80 -43.91 15.00
CA LYS A 4 -9.63 -42.96 14.24
C LYS A 4 -9.44 -41.49 14.65
N LEU A 5 -8.82 -41.21 15.80
CA LEU A 5 -8.67 -39.84 16.31
C LEU A 5 -7.51 -39.06 15.68
N PHE A 6 -6.46 -39.76 15.22
CA PHE A 6 -5.28 -39.12 14.62
C PHE A 6 -5.50 -38.70 13.16
N THR A 7 -6.35 -39.40 12.42
CA THR A 7 -6.64 -39.08 11.00
C THR A 7 -7.52 -37.83 10.86
N SER A 8 -8.36 -37.51 11.84
CA SER A 8 -9.25 -36.34 11.80
C SER A 8 -8.54 -35.00 12.01
N LEU A 9 -7.39 -34.99 12.71
CA LEU A 9 -6.66 -33.75 13.01
C LEU A 9 -5.80 -33.27 11.83
N PHE A 10 -5.31 -34.19 10.99
CA PHE A 10 -4.49 -33.87 9.81
C PHE A 10 -5.31 -33.28 8.63
N VAL A 11 -6.59 -33.63 8.53
CA VAL A 11 -7.48 -33.11 7.47
C VAL A 11 -7.91 -31.67 7.74
N ALA A 12 -7.93 -31.23 9.01
CA ALA A 12 -8.30 -29.86 9.37
C ALA A 12 -7.21 -28.82 9.09
N ALA A 13 -5.93 -29.21 9.11
CA ALA A 13 -4.81 -28.30 8.82
C ALA A 13 -4.61 -28.04 7.31
N ALA A 14 -5.08 -28.95 6.44
CA ALA A 14 -4.95 -28.82 4.99
C ALA A 14 -6.09 -28.01 4.33
N ALA A 15 -7.11 -27.58 5.10
CA ALA A 15 -8.29 -26.89 4.57
C ALA A 15 -8.19 -25.35 4.59
N PHE A 16 -7.09 -24.77 5.08
CA PHE A 16 -6.91 -23.33 5.22
C PHE A 16 -5.90 -22.78 4.22
N SER A 17 -6.22 -22.73 2.93
CA SER A 17 -5.53 -21.86 1.95
C SER A 17 -6.34 -21.71 0.66
N ALA A 18 -7.67 -21.65 0.73
CA ALA A 18 -8.42 -21.06 -0.36
C ALA A 18 -8.41 -19.54 -0.13
N THR A 19 -7.44 -18.84 -0.72
CA THR A 19 -7.50 -17.38 -0.82
C THR A 19 -8.73 -17.05 -1.66
N THR A 20 -9.85 -16.76 -1.01
CA THR A 20 -10.98 -16.13 -1.71
C THR A 20 -10.46 -14.78 -2.20
N ALA A 21 -10.33 -14.64 -3.51
CA ALA A 21 -10.13 -13.32 -4.12
C ALA A 21 -11.36 -12.49 -3.76
N TYR A 22 -11.24 -11.66 -2.73
CA TYR A 22 -12.22 -10.63 -2.46
C TYR A 22 -11.98 -9.52 -3.48
N ALA A 23 -13.04 -9.06 -4.13
CA ALA A 23 -12.99 -7.80 -4.86
C ALA A 23 -12.80 -6.70 -3.81
N MET A 24 -11.65 -6.02 -3.86
CA MET A 24 -11.42 -4.83 -3.06
C MET A 24 -12.23 -3.69 -3.68
N ASP A 25 -12.99 -2.98 -2.86
CA ASP A 25 -13.76 -1.81 -3.30
C ASP A 25 -12.84 -0.59 -3.33
N PHE A 26 -12.81 0.13 -4.45
CA PHE A 26 -11.95 1.29 -4.64
C PHE A 26 -12.78 2.51 -5.03
N ASP A 27 -12.43 3.67 -4.47
CA ASP A 27 -13.09 4.94 -4.74
C ASP A 27 -12.20 5.86 -5.56
N ALA A 28 -12.75 6.43 -6.63
CA ALA A 28 -12.08 7.41 -7.47
C ALA A 28 -12.23 8.84 -6.90
N PHE A 29 -11.13 9.60 -6.81
CA PHE A 29 -11.14 10.95 -6.24
C PHE A 29 -10.09 11.88 -6.86
N VAL A 30 -10.35 13.19 -6.78
CA VAL A 30 -9.40 14.24 -7.19
C VAL A 30 -8.59 14.68 -5.99
N ILE A 31 -7.25 14.70 -6.14
CA ILE A 31 -6.33 15.13 -5.08
C ILE A 31 -5.97 16.60 -5.24
N ARG A 32 -5.63 17.02 -6.47
CA ARG A 32 -5.16 18.37 -6.74
C ARG A 32 -5.49 18.81 -8.16
N ASN A 33 -6.06 20.00 -8.28
CA ASN A 33 -6.25 20.70 -9.56
C ASN A 33 -5.29 21.90 -9.64
N ALA A 34 -4.07 21.69 -10.16
CA ALA A 34 -3.00 22.67 -10.39
C ALA A 34 -3.37 24.16 -10.21
N ASN A 35 -3.16 24.72 -9.01
CA ASN A 35 -3.42 26.13 -8.65
C ASN A 35 -4.82 26.68 -9.04
N GLY A 36 -5.83 25.83 -9.15
CA GLY A 36 -7.21 26.25 -9.48
C GLY A 36 -7.43 26.61 -10.95
N THR A 37 -6.67 26.02 -11.87
CA THR A 37 -6.91 26.15 -13.32
C THR A 37 -8.29 25.60 -13.73
N GLY A 38 -8.83 26.12 -14.84
CA GLY A 38 -10.18 25.77 -15.32
C GLY A 38 -10.31 24.34 -15.87
N ASP A 39 -9.21 23.72 -16.28
CA ASP A 39 -9.18 22.33 -16.74
C ASP A 39 -9.09 21.43 -15.51
N VAL A 40 -10.18 20.81 -15.10
CA VAL A 40 -10.23 19.98 -13.88
C VAL A 40 -9.77 18.56 -14.22
N PRO A 41 -8.86 17.96 -13.43
CA PRO A 41 -8.51 16.56 -13.63
C PRO A 41 -9.68 15.65 -13.23
N ALA A 42 -9.77 14.49 -13.88
CA ALA A 42 -10.83 13.53 -13.67
C ALA A 42 -10.27 12.12 -13.49
N ILE A 43 -11.01 11.30 -12.77
CA ILE A 43 -10.78 9.86 -12.71
C ILE A 43 -12.12 9.16 -12.76
N THR A 44 -12.23 8.12 -13.58
CA THR A 44 -13.44 7.31 -13.75
C THR A 44 -13.06 5.85 -13.60
N GLU A 45 -13.70 5.17 -12.67
CA GLU A 45 -13.59 3.72 -12.50
C GLU A 45 -14.13 2.99 -13.73
N ASN A 46 -13.49 1.87 -14.09
CA ASN A 46 -13.96 1.01 -15.18
C ASN A 46 -15.21 0.20 -14.76
N ALA A 47 -15.91 -0.41 -15.72
CA ALA A 47 -17.17 -1.11 -15.41
C ALA A 47 -16.99 -2.36 -14.52
N THR A 48 -15.77 -2.90 -14.43
CA THR A 48 -15.42 -4.09 -13.66
C THR A 48 -15.00 -3.78 -12.22
N GLY A 49 -14.73 -2.51 -11.89
CA GLY A 49 -14.27 -2.10 -10.55
C GLY A 49 -12.84 -2.54 -10.25
N ASP A 50 -12.02 -2.77 -11.27
CA ASP A 50 -10.64 -3.26 -11.16
C ASP A 50 -9.67 -2.35 -11.93
N GLY A 51 -9.99 -1.08 -12.05
CA GLY A 51 -9.20 -0.16 -12.85
C GLY A 51 -9.86 1.19 -13.00
N ALA A 52 -9.09 2.12 -13.54
CA ALA A 52 -9.57 3.47 -13.75
C ALA A 52 -8.93 4.13 -14.97
N LYS A 53 -9.69 5.05 -15.56
CA LYS A 53 -9.21 6.04 -16.51
C LYS A 53 -8.93 7.35 -15.79
N CYS A 54 -7.67 7.77 -15.80
CA CYS A 54 -7.18 9.00 -15.20
C CYS A 54 -6.96 10.06 -16.30
N GLU A 55 -7.42 11.28 -16.06
CA GLU A 55 -7.26 12.41 -16.97
C GLU A 55 -6.67 13.59 -16.19
N THR A 56 -5.44 13.97 -16.52
CA THR A 56 -4.72 15.10 -15.92
C THR A 56 -4.27 16.04 -17.04
N PRO A 57 -5.13 16.95 -17.54
CA PRO A 57 -4.80 17.83 -18.66
C PRO A 57 -3.51 18.67 -18.50
N LEU A 58 -3.12 19.01 -17.27
CA LEU A 58 -2.02 19.92 -16.97
C LEU A 58 -1.06 19.33 -15.92
N GLY A 59 0.21 19.77 -15.97
CA GLY A 59 1.16 19.52 -14.88
C GLY A 59 0.67 20.14 -13.57
N GLY A 60 0.98 19.50 -12.44
CA GLY A 60 0.47 19.92 -11.13
C GLY A 60 -0.88 19.31 -10.77
N GLN A 61 -1.47 18.49 -11.62
CA GLN A 61 -2.72 17.79 -11.33
C GLN A 61 -2.47 16.40 -10.77
N LYS A 62 -3.41 15.93 -9.94
CA LYS A 62 -3.32 14.61 -9.33
C LYS A 62 -4.70 14.04 -9.03
N VAL A 63 -4.89 12.77 -9.34
CA VAL A 63 -6.08 11.97 -9.03
C VAL A 63 -5.66 10.69 -8.32
N GLY A 64 -6.59 10.08 -7.59
CA GLY A 64 -6.35 8.85 -6.84
C GLY A 64 -7.51 7.87 -6.96
N TYR A 65 -7.19 6.59 -6.76
CA TYR A 65 -8.12 5.47 -6.68
C TYR A 65 -7.75 4.66 -5.44
N GLY A 66 -8.56 4.77 -4.38
CA GLY A 66 -8.16 4.38 -3.02
C GLY A 66 -9.13 3.39 -2.38
N THR A 67 -8.63 2.56 -1.46
CA THR A 67 -9.43 1.54 -0.76
C THR A 67 -9.13 1.52 0.74
N SER A 68 -10.19 1.35 1.53
CA SER A 68 -10.09 1.10 2.98
C SER A 68 -9.89 -0.37 3.34
N HIS A 69 -9.77 -1.27 2.35
CA HIS A 69 -9.59 -2.71 2.59
C HIS A 69 -8.42 -3.02 3.53
N PHE A 70 -7.33 -2.27 3.42
CA PHE A 70 -6.12 -2.43 4.23
C PHE A 70 -6.14 -1.62 5.54
N ASP A 71 -7.17 -0.81 5.80
CA ASP A 71 -7.19 0.03 7.00
C ASP A 71 -7.22 -0.82 8.28
N GLY A 72 -6.28 -0.53 9.18
CA GLY A 72 -6.04 -1.30 10.41
C GLY A 72 -5.19 -2.57 10.22
N GLN A 73 -4.89 -2.97 8.98
CA GLN A 73 -3.91 -4.01 8.69
C GLN A 73 -2.48 -3.47 8.80
N THR A 74 -1.49 -4.35 8.81
CA THR A 74 -0.10 -3.93 8.77
C THR A 74 0.40 -3.78 7.34
N PHE A 75 1.43 -2.96 7.12
CA PHE A 75 2.07 -2.80 5.82
C PHE A 75 2.57 -4.14 5.25
N GLY A 76 3.00 -5.05 6.12
CA GLY A 76 3.45 -6.39 5.76
C GLY A 76 2.34 -7.32 5.25
N SER A 77 1.07 -6.94 5.38
CA SER A 77 -0.06 -7.67 4.78
C SER A 77 -0.11 -7.52 3.26
N ILE A 78 0.54 -6.51 2.67
CA ILE A 78 0.56 -6.29 1.22
C ILE A 78 1.65 -7.17 0.61
N GLY A 79 1.26 -8.10 -0.27
CA GLY A 79 2.16 -8.98 -0.99
C GLY A 79 2.71 -8.34 -2.27
N SER A 80 1.81 -7.88 -3.15
CA SER A 80 2.16 -7.26 -4.42
C SER A 80 1.02 -6.41 -4.94
N VAL A 81 1.33 -5.49 -5.86
CA VAL A 81 0.34 -4.73 -6.64
C VAL A 81 0.63 -4.95 -8.11
N SER A 82 -0.38 -5.22 -8.93
CA SER A 82 -0.25 -5.40 -10.37
C SER A 82 -1.48 -4.84 -11.08
N PHE A 83 -1.33 -4.44 -12.34
CA PHE A 83 -2.41 -4.02 -13.22
C PHE A 83 -1.90 -4.04 -14.67
N ASP A 84 -2.84 -4.12 -15.60
CA ASP A 84 -2.58 -4.02 -17.03
C ASP A 84 -2.80 -2.58 -17.50
N TRP A 85 -1.93 -2.10 -18.37
CA TRP A 85 -2.11 -0.81 -19.03
C TRP A 85 -3.02 -0.96 -20.24
N VAL A 86 -3.97 -0.05 -20.39
CA VAL A 86 -4.87 0.02 -21.55
C VAL A 86 -4.35 1.07 -22.52
N ALA A 87 -3.89 0.60 -23.68
CA ALA A 87 -3.36 1.46 -24.73
C ALA A 87 -4.43 2.42 -25.27
N GLN A 88 -4.12 3.71 -25.31
CA GLN A 88 -4.99 4.70 -25.93
C GLN A 88 -4.82 4.69 -27.46
N PRO A 89 -5.79 5.21 -28.23
CA PRO A 89 -5.70 5.25 -29.70
C PRO A 89 -4.40 5.90 -30.20
N GLY A 90 -3.58 5.11 -30.90
CA GLY A 90 -2.28 5.55 -31.44
C GLY A 90 -1.07 5.21 -30.56
N GLU A 91 -1.30 4.75 -29.33
CA GLU A 91 -0.25 4.20 -28.47
C GLU A 91 0.04 2.75 -28.86
N THR A 92 1.32 2.40 -28.99
CA THR A 92 1.77 1.04 -29.35
C THR A 92 2.79 0.48 -28.36
N VAL A 93 3.23 1.30 -27.41
CA VAL A 93 4.22 0.96 -26.39
C VAL A 93 3.70 1.47 -25.06
N ALA A 94 3.82 0.63 -24.02
CA ALA A 94 3.44 1.03 -22.67
C ALA A 94 4.22 2.27 -22.23
N PRO A 95 3.58 3.20 -21.52
CA PRO A 95 4.26 4.37 -20.99
C PRO A 95 5.36 3.94 -20.01
N SER A 96 6.48 4.66 -20.04
CA SER A 96 7.59 4.44 -19.10
C SER A 96 7.28 4.90 -17.68
N ILE A 97 6.17 5.62 -17.51
CA ILE A 97 5.68 6.19 -16.26
C ILE A 97 4.39 5.45 -15.91
N ILE A 98 4.32 4.96 -14.68
CA ILE A 98 3.15 4.28 -14.14
C ILE A 98 2.60 5.03 -12.91
N PRO A 99 1.34 4.80 -12.51
CA PRO A 99 0.80 5.31 -11.26
C PRO A 99 1.65 4.93 -10.04
N TYR A 100 1.77 5.82 -9.08
CA TYR A 100 2.36 5.53 -7.77
C TYR A 100 1.38 4.71 -6.93
N VAL A 101 1.89 3.90 -5.99
CA VAL A 101 1.11 3.51 -4.82
C VAL A 101 1.52 4.40 -3.67
N ASN A 102 0.54 5.01 -3.00
CA ASN A 102 0.70 5.77 -1.79
C ASN A 102 -0.06 5.08 -0.65
N VAL A 103 0.65 4.76 0.42
CA VAL A 103 0.11 4.12 1.62
C VAL A 103 0.28 5.06 2.81
N TRP A 104 -0.83 5.49 3.41
CA TRP A 104 -0.80 6.13 4.72
C TRP A 104 -0.46 5.09 5.77
N VAL A 105 0.56 5.38 6.57
CA VAL A 105 1.03 4.51 7.65
C VAL A 105 1.11 5.26 8.96
N THR A 106 0.92 4.53 10.06
CA THR A 106 1.07 4.99 11.45
C THR A 106 1.75 3.94 12.32
N ASP A 107 2.40 4.38 13.39
CA ASP A 107 2.88 3.52 14.47
C ASP A 107 1.82 3.25 15.57
N GLY A 108 0.63 3.84 15.45
CA GLY A 108 -0.42 3.78 16.46
C GLY A 108 -0.19 4.69 17.68
N ALA A 109 0.93 5.42 17.74
CA ALA A 109 1.23 6.42 18.75
C ALA A 109 0.90 7.85 18.28
N GLY A 110 0.32 8.00 17.09
CA GLY A 110 -0.09 9.28 16.51
C GLY A 110 0.86 9.84 15.45
N ASN A 111 1.94 9.11 15.10
CA ASN A 111 2.79 9.48 13.98
C ASN A 111 2.18 8.99 12.68
N TYR A 112 2.25 9.80 11.62
CA TYR A 112 1.73 9.44 10.29
C TYR A 112 2.71 9.83 9.19
N ALA A 113 2.78 9.00 8.14
CA ALA A 113 3.52 9.29 6.93
C ALA A 113 2.83 8.66 5.71
N VAL A 114 3.22 9.12 4.52
CA VAL A 114 2.89 8.44 3.26
C VAL A 114 4.13 7.72 2.76
N ILE A 115 4.05 6.38 2.68
CA ILE A 115 5.01 5.56 1.95
C ILE A 115 4.57 5.51 0.49
N SER A 116 5.48 5.79 -0.44
CA SER A 116 5.19 5.89 -1.86
C SER A 116 6.13 5.01 -2.67
N THR A 117 5.63 4.30 -3.66
CA THR A 117 6.48 3.56 -4.60
C THR A 117 7.13 4.50 -5.62
N GLU A 118 8.28 4.11 -6.17
CA GLU A 118 8.84 4.71 -7.38
C GLU A 118 9.28 3.60 -8.35
N ASN A 119 9.35 3.90 -9.65
CA ASN A 119 9.64 2.95 -10.73
C ASN A 119 8.52 1.91 -10.91
N ASP A 120 8.74 0.97 -11.82
CA ASP A 120 7.77 -0.10 -12.10
C ASP A 120 7.80 -1.17 -11.01
N TYR A 121 6.83 -1.12 -10.10
CA TYR A 121 6.66 -2.07 -8.99
C TYR A 121 5.69 -3.21 -9.31
N ARG A 122 5.11 -3.24 -10.52
CA ARG A 122 4.01 -4.18 -10.83
C ARG A 122 4.47 -5.62 -10.72
N GLY A 123 3.75 -6.40 -9.92
CA GLY A 123 4.05 -7.80 -9.66
C GLY A 123 5.30 -8.06 -8.81
N SER A 124 5.97 -7.01 -8.32
CA SER A 124 7.10 -7.16 -7.40
C SER A 124 6.64 -7.66 -6.03
N ASP A 125 7.49 -8.44 -5.36
CA ASP A 125 7.31 -8.83 -3.96
C ASP A 125 7.62 -7.64 -3.05
N TRP A 126 6.59 -7.12 -2.38
CA TRP A 126 6.71 -5.92 -1.55
C TRP A 126 7.58 -6.15 -0.32
N SER A 127 7.75 -7.38 0.17
CA SER A 127 8.61 -7.66 1.31
C SER A 127 10.09 -7.39 1.00
N THR A 128 10.50 -7.58 -0.25
CA THR A 128 11.89 -7.38 -0.71
C THR A 128 12.07 -6.09 -1.52
N TRP A 129 10.99 -5.47 -1.99
CA TRP A 129 11.03 -4.19 -2.68
C TRP A 129 11.70 -3.11 -1.82
N SER A 130 12.56 -2.29 -2.43
CA SER A 130 13.40 -1.33 -1.71
C SER A 130 13.45 0.08 -2.35
N GLN A 131 12.45 0.41 -3.16
CA GLN A 131 12.36 1.70 -3.84
C GLN A 131 11.15 2.48 -3.29
N PHE A 132 11.14 2.63 -1.97
CA PHE A 132 10.14 3.41 -1.26
C PHE A 132 10.63 4.83 -1.02
N LYS A 133 9.79 5.80 -1.39
CA LYS A 133 9.90 7.18 -0.97
C LYS A 133 8.99 7.44 0.22
N VAL A 134 9.35 8.44 1.03
CA VAL A 134 8.49 8.89 2.13
C VAL A 134 8.17 10.38 1.98
N PHE A 135 6.89 10.70 2.12
CA PHE A 135 6.38 12.07 2.16
C PHE A 135 5.73 12.30 3.52
N GLU A 136 6.23 13.29 4.25
CA GLU A 136 5.83 13.56 5.62
C GLU A 136 4.69 14.59 5.71
N THR A 137 4.03 14.55 6.85
CA THR A 137 3.00 15.48 7.28
C THR A 137 3.55 16.64 8.13
N ASP A 138 4.87 16.66 8.36
CA ASP A 138 5.58 17.76 9.03
C ASP A 138 6.88 18.07 8.30
N MET A 139 6.78 18.91 7.28
CA MET A 139 7.90 19.44 6.49
C MET A 139 8.85 20.34 7.32
N ASP A 140 8.45 20.78 8.52
CA ASP A 140 9.22 21.67 9.38
C ASP A 140 10.06 20.90 10.44
N ASN A 141 9.65 19.68 10.82
CA ASN A 141 10.43 18.69 11.60
C ASN A 141 10.75 17.43 10.79
N ALA A 142 11.35 17.62 9.62
CA ALA A 142 11.88 16.61 8.71
C ALA A 142 12.91 15.60 9.29
N GLY A 143 13.06 15.51 10.61
CA GLY A 143 14.28 15.07 11.28
C GLY A 143 14.23 13.71 12.00
N ASP A 144 13.05 13.17 12.32
CA ASP A 144 12.97 11.87 12.99
C ASP A 144 12.01 10.93 12.24
N LEU A 145 12.59 10.20 11.31
CA LEU A 145 11.94 9.09 10.61
C LEU A 145 12.15 7.77 11.34
N ASP A 146 12.84 7.76 12.48
CA ASP A 146 13.25 6.54 13.16
C ASP A 146 12.03 5.75 13.64
N TRP A 147 10.92 6.44 13.94
CA TRP A 147 9.65 5.81 14.30
C TRP A 147 9.14 4.85 13.23
N LEU A 148 9.38 5.13 11.93
CA LEU A 148 9.00 4.22 10.84
C LEU A 148 9.72 2.87 10.95
N LEU A 149 10.87 2.86 11.62
CA LEU A 149 11.77 1.73 11.76
C LEU A 149 11.91 1.29 13.22
N GLY A 150 10.94 1.60 14.08
CA GLY A 150 10.94 1.18 15.49
C GLY A 150 12.02 1.85 16.34
N GLY A 151 12.39 3.08 16.02
CA GLY A 151 13.45 3.86 16.68
C GLY A 151 14.86 3.62 16.13
N ASN A 152 14.99 2.90 15.01
CA ASN A 152 16.26 2.74 14.32
C ASN A 152 16.54 3.95 13.43
N ALA A 153 17.81 4.36 13.37
CA ALA A 153 18.26 5.49 12.57
C ALA A 153 17.79 5.41 11.11
N ALA A 154 16.96 6.37 10.73
CA ALA A 154 16.37 6.54 9.43
C ALA A 154 16.83 7.87 8.80
N ASN A 155 16.92 7.89 7.48
CA ASN A 155 17.27 9.08 6.72
C ASN A 155 16.59 9.07 5.35
N ARG A 156 16.71 10.18 4.63
CA ARG A 156 16.32 10.29 3.23
C ARG A 156 17.51 10.68 2.35
N SER A 157 17.61 10.03 1.21
CA SER A 157 18.46 10.47 0.10
C SER A 157 17.59 10.56 -1.15
N SER A 158 17.44 11.77 -1.71
CA SER A 158 16.52 12.01 -2.84
C SER A 158 15.10 11.46 -2.60
N GLN A 159 14.59 11.64 -1.38
CA GLN A 159 13.30 11.14 -0.89
C GLN A 159 13.20 9.63 -0.65
N TYR A 160 14.18 8.82 -1.09
CA TYR A 160 14.22 7.40 -0.74
C TYR A 160 14.44 7.23 0.76
N LEU A 161 13.63 6.39 1.38
CA LEU A 161 13.78 6.04 2.78
C LEU A 161 14.97 5.09 2.95
N GLN A 162 15.89 5.45 3.83
CA GLN A 162 17.10 4.70 4.11
C GLN A 162 17.20 4.40 5.60
N LYS A 163 17.84 3.28 5.91
CA LYS A 163 18.21 2.86 7.26
C LYS A 163 19.72 2.73 7.38
N SER A 164 20.24 2.92 8.59
CA SER A 164 21.65 2.62 8.85
C SER A 164 21.96 1.14 8.60
N ASP A 165 23.11 0.84 8.01
CA ASP A 165 23.63 -0.52 7.87
C ASP A 165 24.38 -1.03 9.11
N GLY A 166 24.48 -0.21 10.17
CA GLY A 166 25.23 -0.52 11.39
C GLY A 166 26.76 -0.43 11.26
N LEU A 167 27.28 -0.11 10.06
CA LEU A 167 28.70 0.02 9.72
C LEU A 167 29.08 1.46 9.31
N GLY A 168 28.16 2.40 9.49
CA GLY A 168 28.32 3.81 9.12
C GLY A 168 27.84 4.15 7.71
N GLY A 169 27.27 3.18 6.99
CA GLY A 169 26.60 3.38 5.71
C GLY A 169 25.07 3.45 5.85
N TRP A 170 24.44 3.68 4.70
CA TRP A 170 22.99 3.77 4.56
C TRP A 170 22.55 2.85 3.42
N VAL A 171 21.48 2.11 3.65
CA VAL A 171 20.87 1.24 2.65
C VAL A 171 19.38 1.57 2.54
N ASN A 172 18.79 1.31 1.38
CA ASN A 172 17.36 1.51 1.21
C ASN A 172 16.57 0.57 2.12
N VAL A 173 15.50 1.11 2.69
CA VAL A 173 14.51 0.36 3.44
C VAL A 173 13.77 -0.60 2.51
N THR A 174 13.56 -1.84 2.95
CA THR A 174 12.70 -2.81 2.27
C THR A 174 11.30 -2.83 2.87
N GLY A 175 10.32 -3.42 2.19
CA GLY A 175 8.98 -3.53 2.76
C GLY A 175 8.92 -4.40 4.02
N ALA A 176 9.84 -5.35 4.17
CA ALA A 176 10.00 -6.12 5.41
C ALA A 176 10.36 -5.24 6.62
N ASP A 177 11.12 -4.16 6.43
CA ASP A 177 11.45 -3.22 7.52
C ASP A 177 10.23 -2.38 7.93
N LEU A 178 9.31 -2.14 6.99
CA LEU A 178 8.07 -1.39 7.20
C LEU A 178 6.91 -2.28 7.68
N ALA A 179 7.09 -3.60 7.69
CA ALA A 179 6.01 -4.57 7.81
C ALA A 179 5.16 -4.44 9.08
N GLY A 180 5.69 -3.84 10.14
CA GLY A 180 4.99 -3.62 11.41
C GLY A 180 4.15 -2.35 11.48
N LEU A 181 4.26 -1.44 10.50
CA LEU A 181 3.47 -0.21 10.48
C LEU A 181 2.01 -0.50 10.17
N ILE A 182 1.09 0.25 10.77
CA ILE A 182 -0.35 0.11 10.55
C ILE A 182 -0.73 0.97 9.35
N ILE A 183 -1.52 0.43 8.42
CA ILE A 183 -2.10 1.18 7.32
C ILE A 183 -3.35 1.89 7.85
N ALA A 184 -3.38 3.21 7.79
CA ALA A 184 -4.54 4.00 8.22
C ALA A 184 -4.45 5.45 7.72
N ASP A 185 -5.54 5.96 7.15
CA ASP A 185 -5.69 7.40 6.92
C ASP A 185 -5.80 8.16 8.26
N PRO A 186 -5.17 9.35 8.42
CA PRO A 186 -5.23 10.11 9.66
C PRO A 186 -6.64 10.60 10.04
N GLY A 187 -7.56 10.73 9.08
CA GLY A 187 -8.87 11.38 9.17
C GLY A 187 -8.77 12.89 9.36
N THR A 188 -8.00 13.32 10.38
CA THR A 188 -7.55 14.70 10.57
C THR A 188 -6.08 14.79 10.21
N TYR A 189 -5.79 15.54 9.14
CA TYR A 189 -4.47 15.65 8.54
C TYR A 189 -3.54 16.56 9.38
N PRO A 190 -2.47 16.02 10.01
CA PRO A 190 -1.52 16.83 10.76
C PRO A 190 -0.83 17.83 9.82
N ALA A 191 -0.70 19.09 10.24
CA ALA A 191 -0.03 20.10 9.42
C ALA A 191 1.48 20.14 9.71
N PRO A 192 2.33 20.49 8.72
CA PRO A 192 1.98 20.71 7.29
C PRO A 192 1.98 19.44 6.40
N ILE A 193 0.82 19.13 5.80
CA ILE A 193 0.70 18.12 4.72
C ILE A 193 0.74 18.76 3.34
N GLY A 194 1.60 18.22 2.47
CA GLY A 194 1.68 18.60 1.06
C GLY A 194 0.34 18.44 0.32
N THR A 195 0.07 19.33 -0.64
CA THR A 195 -1.18 19.32 -1.44
C THR A 195 -1.32 18.11 -2.37
N GLY A 196 -0.28 17.29 -2.50
CA GLY A 196 -0.28 16.06 -3.30
C GLY A 196 -0.52 14.77 -2.51
N ALA A 197 -0.75 14.84 -1.20
CA ALA A 197 -1.09 13.68 -0.38
C ALA A 197 -2.57 13.30 -0.56
N PRO A 198 -2.92 12.00 -0.62
CA PRO A 198 -4.32 11.57 -0.71
C PRO A 198 -5.07 11.94 0.57
N LYS A 199 -6.30 12.45 0.43
CA LYS A 199 -7.15 12.93 1.53
C LYS A 199 -8.59 12.47 1.41
N ASN A 200 -8.79 11.18 1.18
CA ASN A 200 -10.10 10.57 0.88
C ASN A 200 -10.57 9.59 1.96
N GLY A 201 -9.85 9.45 3.07
CA GLY A 201 -10.22 8.55 4.16
C GLY A 201 -9.76 7.10 3.96
N THR A 202 -8.92 6.80 2.96
CA THR A 202 -8.40 5.45 2.69
C THR A 202 -6.90 5.37 2.88
N GLY A 203 -6.41 4.30 3.53
CA GLY A 203 -5.00 4.09 3.79
C GLY A 203 -4.19 3.67 2.57
N PHE A 204 -4.78 2.99 1.58
CA PHE A 204 -4.08 2.51 0.38
C PHE A 204 -4.61 3.19 -0.88
N ASN A 205 -3.72 3.73 -1.73
CA ASN A 205 -4.13 4.55 -2.88
C ASN A 205 -3.23 4.34 -4.10
N ILE A 206 -3.83 4.13 -5.27
CA ILE A 206 -3.17 4.26 -6.58
C ILE A 206 -3.30 5.71 -7.05
N ILE A 207 -2.20 6.32 -7.48
CA ILE A 207 -2.12 7.76 -7.73
C ILE A 207 -1.56 8.05 -9.12
N TRP A 208 -2.29 8.84 -9.92
CA TRP A 208 -1.81 9.37 -11.19
C TRP A 208 -1.66 10.89 -11.10
N GLY A 209 -0.52 11.42 -11.53
CA GLY A 209 -0.23 12.85 -11.48
C GLY A 209 0.92 13.25 -10.54
N ASP A 210 1.55 14.37 -10.85
CA ASP A 210 2.57 15.01 -10.03
C ASP A 210 2.57 16.54 -10.27
N THR A 211 3.49 17.26 -9.62
CA THR A 211 3.86 18.65 -9.82
C THR A 211 4.38 18.92 -11.24
N ALA A 212 5.08 17.95 -11.84
CA ALA A 212 5.62 18.07 -13.19
C ALA A 212 4.60 17.68 -14.28
N THR A 213 4.89 18.08 -15.53
CA THR A 213 4.05 17.83 -16.71
C THR A 213 4.18 16.41 -17.26
N ASN A 214 5.07 15.59 -16.70
CA ASN A 214 5.31 14.22 -17.15
C ASN A 214 4.13 13.26 -16.94
N TYR A 215 3.15 13.66 -16.12
CA TYR A 215 1.88 12.93 -15.96
C TYR A 215 0.71 13.62 -16.67
N ALA A 216 0.95 14.67 -17.47
CA ALA A 216 -0.14 15.32 -18.18
C ALA A 216 -0.65 14.41 -19.31
N GLY A 217 -1.95 14.13 -19.36
CA GLY A 217 -2.56 13.29 -20.38
C GLY A 217 -3.63 12.35 -19.83
N ILE A 218 -3.93 11.32 -20.62
CA ILE A 218 -4.84 10.24 -20.27
C ILE A 218 -4.01 9.00 -19.95
N TYR A 219 -4.33 8.34 -18.85
CA TYR A 219 -3.78 7.04 -18.50
C TYR A 219 -4.90 6.12 -18.08
N GLU A 220 -4.89 4.89 -18.56
CA GLU A 220 -5.92 3.91 -18.24
C GLU A 220 -5.27 2.58 -17.87
N TYR A 221 -5.80 1.96 -16.83
CA TYR A 221 -5.39 0.64 -16.38
C TYR A 221 -6.60 -0.20 -15.96
N GLU A 222 -6.44 -1.51 -16.07
CA GLU A 222 -7.44 -2.53 -15.74
C GLU A 222 -6.79 -3.73 -15.05
N ASN A 223 -7.60 -4.70 -14.62
CA ASN A 223 -7.13 -5.90 -13.92
C ASN A 223 -6.23 -5.58 -12.71
N LEU A 224 -6.57 -4.54 -11.94
CA LEU A 224 -5.90 -4.16 -10.71
C LEU A 224 -6.03 -5.31 -9.70
N VAL A 225 -4.88 -5.85 -9.31
CA VAL A 225 -4.77 -6.90 -8.32
C VAL A 225 -3.80 -6.46 -7.24
N VAL A 226 -4.30 -6.40 -6.00
CA VAL A 226 -3.44 -6.33 -4.82
C VAL A 226 -3.49 -7.70 -4.14
N THR A 227 -2.33 -8.35 -4.00
CA THR A 227 -2.25 -9.62 -3.29
C THR A 227 -1.94 -9.38 -1.82
N GLU A 228 -2.50 -10.23 -0.95
CA GLU A 228 -2.23 -10.21 0.48
C GLU A 228 -1.23 -11.30 0.84
N VAL A 229 -0.35 -11.02 1.80
CA VAL A 229 0.47 -12.03 2.47
C VAL A 229 -0.43 -12.79 3.44
N PRO A 230 -0.64 -14.11 3.27
CA PRO A 230 -1.48 -14.86 4.20
C PRO A 230 -0.93 -14.78 5.61
N GLU A 231 -1.81 -14.51 6.57
CA GLU A 231 -1.47 -14.57 7.99
C GLU A 231 -0.80 -15.92 8.31
N PRO A 232 0.34 -15.94 9.02
CA PRO A 232 1.03 -17.17 9.32
C PRO A 232 0.10 -18.18 9.98
N ALA A 233 0.00 -19.39 9.42
CA ALA A 233 -0.84 -20.48 9.94
C ALA A 233 -0.53 -20.84 11.42
N SER A 234 0.59 -20.37 11.95
CA SER A 234 0.94 -20.46 13.37
C SER A 234 -0.10 -19.81 14.29
N LEU A 235 -0.77 -18.71 13.89
CA LEU A 235 -1.84 -18.10 14.67
C LEU A 235 -3.07 -19.03 14.76
N ALA A 236 -3.45 -19.64 13.64
CA ALA A 236 -4.51 -20.64 13.61
C ALA A 236 -4.14 -21.87 14.47
N LEU A 237 -2.89 -22.34 14.39
CA LEU A 237 -2.41 -23.46 15.20
C LEU A 237 -2.39 -23.12 16.70
N LEU A 238 -2.03 -21.90 17.08
CA LEU A 238 -2.06 -21.45 18.47
C LEU A 238 -3.50 -21.41 19.01
N GLY A 239 -4.44 -20.86 18.23
CA GLY A 239 -5.86 -20.83 18.58
C GLY A 239 -6.45 -22.24 18.75
N LEU A 240 -6.17 -23.13 17.80
CA LEU A 240 -6.61 -24.53 17.88
C LEU A 240 -5.95 -25.30 19.02
N GLY A 241 -4.65 -25.08 19.26
CA GLY A 241 -3.91 -25.66 20.39
C GLY A 241 -4.46 -25.21 21.74
N GLY A 242 -4.79 -23.93 21.89
CA GLY A 242 -5.42 -23.38 23.08
C GLY A 242 -6.79 -24.00 23.36
N LEU A 243 -7.65 -24.11 22.34
CA LEU A 243 -8.96 -24.77 22.47
C LEU A 243 -8.86 -26.25 22.86
N ALA A 244 -7.88 -26.98 22.31
CA ALA A 244 -7.64 -28.37 22.66
C ALA A 244 -7.22 -28.53 24.13
N LEU A 245 -6.40 -27.62 24.66
CA LEU A 245 -5.98 -27.61 26.07
C LEU A 245 -7.14 -27.27 27.01
N LEU A 246 -8.01 -26.33 26.64
CA LEU A 246 -9.21 -25.99 27.43
C LEU A 246 -10.18 -27.17 27.51
N ARG A 247 -10.42 -27.87 26.40
CA ARG A 247 -11.29 -29.06 26.38
C ARG A 247 -10.78 -30.18 27.30
N ARG A 248 -9.46 -30.34 27.42
CA ARG A 248 -8.84 -31.36 28.30
C ARG A 248 -8.99 -31.06 29.79
N ARG A 249 -9.27 -29.80 30.19
CA ARG A 249 -9.51 -29.43 31.59
C ARG A 249 -10.94 -29.67 32.06
N HIS A 250 -11.87 -29.85 31.13
CA HIS A 250 -13.30 -30.06 31.42
C HIS A 250 -13.76 -31.52 31.27
N ALA A 251 -12.85 -32.43 30.92
CA ALA A 251 -13.08 -33.88 30.84
C ALA A 251 -12.23 -34.59 31.89
#